data_AF-A0A7S2JLZ1-F1
#
_entry.id   AF-A0A7S2JLZ1-F1
#
_cell.length_a   1.000
_cell.length_b   1.000
_cell.length_c   1.000
_cell.angle_alpha   90.00
_cell.angle_beta   90.00
_cell.angle_gamma   90.00
#
_symmetry.space_group_name_H-M   'P 1'
#
loop_
_entity.id
_entity.type
_entity.pdbx_description
1 polymer ?
#
loop_
_entity_poly.entity_id
_entity_poly.type
_entity_poly.pdbx_seq_one_letter_code
_entity_poly.pdbx_strand_id
1 'polypeptide(L)'
;SEALIEKISSLKFNGYMHSTGDLNGRSAVARHYSSPSTPLTAADVILTSGCSGAIDMSISVLANEGQNILIPQPGFPLYQTVAQHYGISCKHYRLLPEQDWQ
;
A
#
# COMPACT_ATOMS: atom_id res chain seq x y z
N SER A 1 2.87 23.49 0.30
CA SER A 1 1.64 23.81 1.07
C SER A 1 0.59 24.50 0.22
N GLU A 2 0.96 25.31 -0.78
CA GLU A 2 0.05 26.05 -1.66
C GLU A 2 -1.03 25.18 -2.32
N ALA A 3 -0.67 24.04 -2.90
CA ALA A 3 -1.63 23.13 -3.54
C ALA A 3 -2.72 22.60 -2.58
N LEU A 4 -2.42 22.46 -1.27
CA LEU A 4 -3.41 22.06 -0.28
C LEU A 4 -4.36 23.22 0.04
N ILE A 5 -3.81 24.42 0.20
CA ILE A 5 -4.57 25.64 0.48
C ILE A 5 -5.54 25.93 -0.68
N GLU A 6 -5.09 25.82 -1.92
CA GLU A 6 -5.92 25.97 -3.11
C GLU A 6 -7.08 24.98 -3.11
N LYS A 7 -6.80 23.70 -2.84
CA LYS A 7 -7.84 22.66 -2.82
C LYS A 7 -8.87 22.87 -1.72
N ILE A 8 -8.45 23.23 -0.51
CA ILE A 8 -9.36 23.55 0.60
C ILE A 8 -10.21 24.77 0.24
N SER A 9 -9.57 25.82 -0.29
CA SER A 9 -10.26 27.07 -0.66
C SER A 9 -11.26 26.88 -1.80
N SER A 10 -11.02 25.90 -2.68
CA SER A 10 -11.93 25.58 -3.78
C SER A 10 -13.27 25.00 -3.33
N LEU A 11 -13.34 24.42 -2.12
CA LEU A 11 -14.50 23.70 -1.56
C LEU A 11 -15.01 22.51 -2.40
N LYS A 12 -14.31 22.13 -3.49
CA LYS A 12 -14.73 21.09 -4.43
C LYS A 12 -14.47 19.67 -3.97
N PHE A 13 -13.69 19.47 -2.91
CA PHE A 13 -13.18 18.16 -2.48
C PHE A 13 -13.63 17.77 -1.07
N ASN A 14 -14.70 18.37 -0.56
CA ASN A 14 -15.21 18.12 0.80
C ASN A 14 -16.28 17.00 0.85
N GLY A 15 -16.67 16.47 -0.31
CA GLY A 15 -17.64 15.38 -0.41
C GLY A 15 -17.02 14.00 -0.25
N TYR A 16 -17.87 12.97 -0.25
CA TYR A 16 -17.40 11.59 -0.29
C TYR A 16 -16.67 11.28 -1.59
N MET A 17 -15.61 10.49 -1.47
CA MET A 17 -14.83 9.96 -2.57
C MET A 17 -15.10 8.48 -2.73
N HIS A 18 -14.86 7.95 -3.95
CA HIS A 18 -14.86 6.51 -4.17
C HIS A 18 -13.87 5.84 -3.20
N SER A 19 -14.22 4.66 -2.68
CA SER A 19 -13.41 3.97 -1.65
C SER A 19 -11.98 3.65 -2.12
N THR A 20 -11.77 3.52 -3.43
CA THR A 20 -10.45 3.30 -4.03
C THR A 20 -9.66 4.59 -4.30
N GLY A 21 -10.23 5.76 -3.98
CA GLY A 21 -9.65 7.08 -4.24
C GLY A 21 -10.14 7.78 -5.51
N ASP A 22 -9.72 9.05 -5.65
CA ASP A 22 -10.09 9.94 -6.76
C ASP A 22 -9.59 9.42 -8.11
N LEU A 23 -10.36 9.62 -9.18
CA LEU A 23 -9.88 9.27 -10.51
C LEU A 23 -8.63 10.08 -10.91
N ASN A 24 -8.58 11.39 -10.62
CA ASN A 24 -7.42 12.21 -10.98
C ASN A 24 -6.21 11.83 -10.13
N GLY A 25 -6.41 11.58 -8.84
CA GLY A 25 -5.37 11.10 -7.93
C GLY A 25 -4.76 9.77 -8.41
N ARG A 26 -5.60 8.78 -8.69
CA ARG A 26 -5.17 7.46 -9.20
C ARG A 26 -4.48 7.58 -10.55
N SER A 27 -5.01 8.39 -11.46
CA SER A 27 -4.40 8.62 -12.78
C SER A 27 -3.05 9.32 -12.70
N ALA A 28 -2.86 10.22 -11.72
CA ALA A 28 -1.58 10.88 -11.49
C ALA A 28 -0.52 9.88 -10.98
N VAL A 29 -0.89 9.02 -10.03
CA VAL A 29 -0.02 7.96 -9.51
C VAL A 29 0.33 6.95 -10.60
N ALA A 30 -0.66 6.46 -11.36
CA ALA A 30 -0.44 5.53 -12.46
C ALA A 30 0.56 6.10 -13.48
N ARG A 31 0.37 7.36 -13.91
CA ARG A 31 1.31 8.02 -14.84
C ARG A 31 2.72 8.18 -14.25
N HIS A 32 2.84 8.39 -12.95
CA HIS A 32 4.15 8.59 -12.31
C HIS A 32 4.96 7.30 -12.22
N TYR A 33 4.30 6.15 -11.97
CA TYR A 33 4.97 4.86 -11.79
C TYR A 33 4.91 3.95 -13.03
N SER A 34 4.12 4.29 -14.04
CA SER A 34 4.05 3.53 -15.30
C SER A 34 5.38 3.60 -16.04
N SER A 35 5.82 2.46 -16.57
CA SER A 35 6.99 2.36 -17.45
C SER A 35 6.66 1.48 -18.67
N PRO A 36 7.50 1.46 -19.72
CA PRO A 36 7.28 0.56 -20.86
C PRO A 36 7.23 -0.93 -20.47
N SER A 37 7.97 -1.33 -19.43
CA SER A 37 7.96 -2.72 -18.92
C SER A 37 6.77 -3.01 -18.02
N THR A 38 6.17 -1.98 -17.42
CA THR A 38 5.09 -2.10 -16.43
C THR A 38 4.06 -0.99 -16.70
N PRO A 39 3.23 -1.12 -17.75
CA PRO A 39 2.21 -0.14 -18.05
C PRO A 39 1.14 -0.15 -16.95
N LEU A 40 0.82 1.01 -16.38
CA LEU A 40 -0.18 1.16 -15.32
C LEU A 40 -1.30 2.09 -15.76
N THR A 41 -2.53 1.75 -15.38
CA THR A 41 -3.72 2.57 -15.54
C THR A 41 -4.28 2.98 -14.17
N ALA A 42 -5.26 3.89 -14.17
CA ALA A 42 -5.93 4.26 -12.92
C ALA A 42 -6.70 3.10 -12.27
N ALA A 43 -7.00 2.02 -13.00
CA ALA A 43 -7.63 0.82 -12.46
C ALA A 43 -6.68 -0.01 -11.60
N ASP A 44 -5.37 0.09 -11.84
CA ASP A 44 -4.31 -0.63 -11.13
C ASP A 44 -3.89 0.08 -9.83
N VAL A 45 -4.51 1.23 -9.51
CA VAL A 45 -4.17 2.07 -8.36
C VAL A 45 -5.32 2.16 -7.39
N ILE A 46 -5.03 1.88 -6.12
CA ILE A 46 -5.91 2.13 -4.97
C ILE A 46 -5.20 3.13 -4.05
N LEU A 47 -5.86 4.25 -3.74
CA LEU A 47 -5.34 5.19 -2.75
C LEU A 47 -5.75 4.74 -1.35
N THR A 48 -4.78 4.59 -0.46
CA THR A 48 -4.98 4.11 0.91
C THR A 48 -4.60 5.18 1.94
N SER A 49 -5.03 4.98 3.19
CA SER A 49 -4.60 5.81 4.32
C SER A 49 -3.15 5.50 4.70
N GLY A 50 -2.22 5.98 3.88
CA GLY A 50 -0.79 5.71 3.99
C GLY A 50 -0.40 4.28 3.62
N CYS A 51 0.90 3.99 3.72
CA CYS A 51 1.45 2.67 3.43
C CYS A 51 0.90 1.59 4.38
N SER A 52 0.60 1.97 5.63
CA SER A 52 -0.01 1.06 6.60
C SER A 52 -1.35 0.49 6.13
N GLY A 53 -2.21 1.34 5.55
CA GLY A 53 -3.48 0.89 4.96
C GLY A 53 -3.30 0.03 3.71
N ALA A 54 -2.23 0.27 2.93
CA ALA A 54 -1.90 -0.59 1.80
C ALA A 54 -1.45 -2.00 2.25
N ILE A 55 -0.64 -2.07 3.31
CA ILE A 55 -0.18 -3.34 3.90
C ILE A 55 -1.37 -4.12 4.47
N ASP A 56 -2.24 -3.46 5.23
CA ASP A 56 -3.46 -4.07 5.79
C ASP A 56 -4.38 -4.66 4.72
N MET A 57 -4.69 -3.86 3.69
CA MET A 57 -5.51 -4.31 2.55
C MET A 57 -4.84 -5.45 1.78
N SER A 58 -3.53 -5.39 1.55
CA SER A 58 -2.81 -6.40 0.79
C SER A 58 -2.77 -7.74 1.51
N ILE A 59 -2.54 -7.75 2.83
CA ILE A 59 -2.48 -8.99 3.61
C ILE A 59 -3.88 -9.62 3.71
N SER A 60 -4.90 -8.82 4.03
CA SER A 60 -6.28 -9.32 4.20
C SER A 60 -6.91 -9.88 2.93
N VAL A 61 -6.53 -9.38 1.74
CA VAL A 61 -7.04 -9.90 0.46
C VAL A 61 -6.29 -11.14 -0.04
N LEU A 62 -5.01 -11.29 0.33
CA LEU A 62 -4.15 -12.36 -0.19
C LEU A 62 -4.14 -13.63 0.67
N ALA A 63 -4.43 -13.52 1.97
CA ALA A 63 -4.35 -14.64 2.90
C ALA A 63 -5.49 -14.62 3.92
N ASN A 64 -5.97 -15.81 4.26
CA ASN A 64 -7.01 -16.05 5.25
C ASN A 64 -6.40 -16.60 6.56
N GLU A 65 -7.21 -16.62 7.61
CA GLU A 65 -6.87 -17.24 8.89
C GLU A 65 -6.34 -18.68 8.70
N GLY A 66 -5.27 -19.02 9.42
CA GLY A 66 -4.59 -20.31 9.34
C GLY A 66 -3.61 -20.46 8.16
N GLN A 67 -3.61 -19.53 7.20
CA GLN A 67 -2.58 -19.47 6.16
C GLN A 67 -1.31 -18.76 6.67
N ASN A 68 -0.30 -18.63 5.81
CA ASN A 68 0.95 -17.98 6.18
C ASN A 68 1.52 -17.08 5.07
N ILE A 69 2.34 -16.11 5.49
CA ILE A 69 3.09 -15.22 4.61
C ILE A 69 4.58 -15.20 4.98
N LEU A 70 5.43 -14.90 3.99
CA LEU A 70 6.86 -14.72 4.19
C LEU A 70 7.17 -13.25 4.52
N ILE A 71 7.95 -13.02 5.59
CA ILE A 71 8.40 -11.67 5.99
C ILE A 71 9.90 -11.64 6.28
N PRO A 72 10.61 -10.54 5.99
CA PRO A 72 12.05 -10.45 6.21
C PRO A 72 12.42 -10.39 7.69
N GLN A 73 13.62 -10.86 8.01
CA GLN A 73 14.23 -10.73 9.33
C GLN A 73 15.71 -10.31 9.19
N PRO A 74 16.09 -9.11 9.70
CA PRO A 74 15.22 -8.09 10.31
C PRO A 74 14.26 -7.47 9.28
N GLY A 75 13.09 -7.01 9.75
CA GLY A 75 12.03 -6.50 8.87
C GLY A 75 11.13 -5.46 9.55
N PHE A 76 10.32 -4.78 8.75
CA PHE A 76 9.36 -3.79 9.25
C PHE A 76 8.26 -4.48 10.07
N PRO A 77 8.05 -4.12 11.36
CA PRO A 77 7.21 -4.89 12.27
C PRO A 77 5.72 -4.92 11.88
N LEU A 78 5.25 -3.93 11.10
CA LEU A 78 3.83 -3.82 10.74
C LEU A 78 3.32 -5.04 9.98
N TYR A 79 4.15 -5.67 9.13
CA TYR A 79 3.76 -6.90 8.42
C TYR A 79 3.32 -7.99 9.40
N GLN A 80 4.10 -8.17 10.47
CA GLN A 80 3.81 -9.17 11.49
C GLN A 80 2.56 -8.79 12.31
N THR A 81 2.44 -7.53 12.72
CA THR A 81 1.28 -7.05 13.48
C THR A 81 -0.03 -7.27 12.72
N VAL A 82 -0.05 -6.90 11.44
CA VAL A 82 -1.24 -7.05 10.58
C VAL A 82 -1.55 -8.52 10.31
N ALA A 83 -0.56 -9.34 9.93
CA ALA A 83 -0.80 -10.75 9.66
C ALA A 83 -1.35 -11.49 10.89
N GLN A 84 -0.75 -11.26 12.06
CA GLN A 84 -1.21 -11.87 13.31
C GLN A 84 -2.62 -11.41 13.69
N HIS A 85 -3.00 -10.16 13.40
CA HIS A 85 -4.36 -9.66 13.63
C HIS A 85 -5.42 -10.46 12.85
N TYR A 86 -5.10 -10.88 11.62
CA TYR A 86 -5.99 -11.71 10.80
C TYR A 86 -5.83 -13.23 11.03
N GLY A 87 -5.10 -13.65 12.08
CA GLY A 87 -4.84 -15.07 12.33
C GLY A 87 -3.94 -15.75 11.28
N ILE A 88 -3.16 -14.95 10.54
CA ILE A 88 -2.20 -15.42 9.54
C ILE A 88 -0.84 -15.62 10.22
N SER A 89 -0.21 -16.76 9.96
CA SER A 89 1.12 -17.08 10.49
C SER A 89 2.23 -16.39 9.72
N CYS A 90 3.20 -15.80 10.41
CA CYS A 90 4.40 -15.25 9.80
C CYS A 90 5.51 -16.30 9.71
N LYS A 91 6.11 -16.45 8.53
CA LYS A 91 7.33 -17.23 8.32
C LYS A 91 8.47 -16.28 7.97
N HIS A 92 9.52 -16.26 8.78
CA HIS A 92 10.62 -15.33 8.59
C HIS A 92 11.70 -15.90 7.68
N TYR A 93 12.14 -15.12 6.70
CA TYR A 93 13.38 -15.38 5.95
C TYR A 93 14.47 -14.44 6.42
N ARG A 94 15.70 -14.94 6.56
CA ARG A 94 16.83 -14.16 7.07
C ARG A 94 17.46 -13.38 5.93
N LEU A 95 17.70 -12.10 6.17
CA LEU A 95 18.55 -11.26 5.35
C LEU A 95 20.01 -11.49 5.76
N LEU A 96 20.94 -11.45 4.82
CA LEU A 96 22.37 -11.68 5.02
C LEU A 96 23.10 -10.34 5.18
N PRO A 97 23.52 -9.94 6.39
CA PRO A 97 24.22 -8.66 6.58
C PRO A 97 25.52 -8.56 5.77
N GLU A 98 26.19 -9.69 5.53
CA GLU A 98 27.43 -9.79 4.75
C GLU A 98 27.23 -9.67 3.23
N GLN A 99 25.98 -9.69 2.76
CA GLN A 99 25.60 -9.51 1.35
C GLN A 99 24.64 -8.32 1.19
N ASP A 100 24.88 -7.23 1.92
CA ASP A 100 24.07 -6.00 1.86
C ASP A 100 22.56 -6.23 2.14
N TRP A 101 22.24 -7.16 3.04
CA TRP A 101 20.87 -7.54 3.41
C TRP A 101 20.03 -8.15 2.27
N GLN A 102 20.69 -8.78 1.29
CA GLN A 102 20.03 -9.73 0.37
C GLN A 102 19.36 -10.87 1.17
#